data_AF-A0AAJ2B4R1-F1
#
_entry.id   AF-A0AAJ2B4R1-F1
#
_cell.length_a   1.000
_cell.length_b   1.000
_cell.length_c   1.000
_cell.angle_alpha   90.00
_cell.angle_beta   90.00
_cell.angle_gamma   90.00
#
_symmetry.space_group_name_H-M   'P 1'
#
loop_
_entity.id
_entity.type
_entity.pdbx_description
1 polymer ?
#
loop_
_entity_poly.entity_id
_entity_poly.type
_entity_poly.pdbx_seq_one_letter_code
_entity_poly.pdbx_strand_id
1 'polypeptide(L)'
;MKTLFAPALCALLLSASLFQIVQAQETPDPSEDYSYLTRLHVPDTVVQCVAAFDRWVEHAPKYDTLIVPDRRVLAAKIDDDTPILSPANPIPVDKVIMMRAFAKARGKAQWLRVDSRCGVRDGQVVGVSLTPNMKPVIVR
;
A
#
# COMPACT_ATOMS: atom_id res chain seq x y z
N MET A 1 -20.98 -10.97 60.39
CA MET A 1 -21.29 -10.87 58.94
C MET A 1 -20.46 -9.74 58.36
N LYS A 2 -19.27 -10.04 57.82
CA LYS A 2 -18.33 -9.03 57.31
C LYS A 2 -18.16 -9.19 55.80
N THR A 3 -18.58 -8.15 55.11
CA THR A 3 -18.31 -7.70 53.73
C THR A 3 -17.11 -8.37 53.04
N LEU A 4 -17.38 -9.35 52.17
CA LEU A 4 -16.38 -9.96 51.27
C LEU A 4 -16.61 -9.65 49.78
N PHE A 5 -17.59 -8.79 49.44
CA PHE A 5 -17.97 -8.52 48.04
C PHE A 5 -17.21 -7.37 47.37
N ALA A 6 -16.54 -6.51 48.15
CA ALA A 6 -15.86 -5.32 47.62
C ALA A 6 -14.61 -5.60 46.73
N PRO A 7 -13.70 -6.54 47.07
CA PRO A 7 -12.46 -6.69 46.29
C PRO A 7 -12.68 -7.38 44.93
N ALA A 8 -13.71 -8.23 44.82
CA ALA A 8 -14.02 -8.93 43.57
C ALA A 8 -14.59 -7.97 42.49
N LEU A 9 -15.39 -6.99 42.91
CA LEU A 9 -15.94 -5.96 42.02
C LEU A 9 -14.85 -4.99 41.53
N CYS A 10 -13.89 -4.62 42.39
CA CYS A 10 -12.74 -3.80 41.98
C CYS A 10 -11.83 -4.51 40.96
N ALA A 11 -11.57 -5.81 41.13
CA ALA A 11 -10.74 -6.57 40.20
C ALA A 11 -11.37 -6.73 38.81
N LEU A 12 -12.70 -6.86 38.73
CA LEU A 12 -13.44 -6.92 37.46
C LEU A 12 -13.48 -5.56 36.74
N LEU A 13 -13.58 -4.47 37.49
CA LEU A 13 -13.56 -3.11 36.91
C LEU A 13 -12.17 -2.71 36.39
N LEU A 14 -11.10 -3.15 37.04
CA LEU A 14 -9.72 -2.94 36.60
C LEU A 14 -9.35 -3.78 35.36
N SER A 15 -9.93 -4.97 35.20
CA SER A 15 -9.70 -5.79 34.00
C SER A 15 -10.46 -5.26 32.78
N ALA A 16 -11.69 -4.73 32.96
CA ALA A 16 -12.45 -4.13 31.86
C ALA A 16 -11.84 -2.83 31.29
N SER A 17 -11.07 -2.09 32.08
CA SER A 17 -10.48 -0.80 31.67
C SER A 17 -9.20 -0.95 30.83
N LEU A 18 -8.49 -2.08 30.91
CA LEU A 18 -7.29 -2.33 30.09
C LEU A 18 -7.61 -2.76 28.66
N PHE A 19 -8.80 -3.31 28.39
CA PHE A 19 -9.20 -3.74 27.04
C PHE A 19 -9.74 -2.62 26.16
N GLN A 20 -10.06 -1.45 26.72
CA GLN A 20 -10.66 -0.32 25.98
C GLN A 20 -9.63 0.57 25.26
N ILE A 21 -8.33 0.41 25.53
CA ILE A 21 -7.27 1.27 24.95
C ILE A 21 -6.66 0.67 23.67
N VAL A 22 -7.04 -0.55 23.28
CA VAL A 22 -6.50 -1.28 22.10
C VAL A 22 -7.48 -1.27 20.90
N GLN A 23 -8.45 -0.37 20.91
CA GLN A 23 -9.38 -0.16 19.80
C GLN A 23 -9.40 1.35 19.52
N ALA A 24 -9.23 1.76 18.25
CA ALA A 24 -9.27 3.15 17.76
C ALA A 24 -7.94 3.92 17.61
N GLN A 25 -6.82 3.25 17.32
CA GLN A 25 -5.95 3.82 16.27
C GLN A 25 -6.45 3.23 14.95
N GLU A 26 -7.56 3.79 14.46
CA GLU A 26 -7.97 3.57 13.07
C GLU A 26 -6.83 4.18 12.24
N THR A 27 -5.97 3.31 11.70
CA THR A 27 -4.94 3.74 10.77
C THR A 27 -5.68 4.51 9.67
N PRO A 28 -5.40 5.81 9.46
CA PRO A 28 -6.12 6.61 8.47
C PRO A 28 -6.21 5.82 7.18
N ASP A 29 -7.39 5.75 6.54
CA ASP A 29 -7.48 5.10 5.24
C ASP A 29 -6.47 5.83 4.34
N PRO A 30 -5.40 5.18 3.87
CA PRO A 30 -4.38 5.81 3.06
C PRO A 30 -4.95 6.37 1.75
N SER A 31 -6.18 6.01 1.37
CA SER A 31 -6.90 6.68 0.28
C SER A 31 -7.24 8.15 0.57
N GLU A 32 -7.39 8.56 1.84
CA GLU A 32 -7.72 9.94 2.23
C GLU A 32 -6.63 10.92 1.80
N ASP A 33 -5.36 10.55 1.98
CA ASP A 33 -4.18 11.33 1.54
C ASP A 33 -4.19 11.57 0.03
N TYR A 34 -4.84 10.69 -0.72
CA TYR A 34 -4.96 10.74 -2.17
C TYR A 34 -6.34 11.18 -2.68
N SER A 35 -7.26 11.59 -1.80
CA SER A 35 -8.60 12.07 -2.16
C SER A 35 -8.59 13.25 -3.16
N TYR A 36 -7.49 14.01 -3.20
CA TYR A 36 -7.30 15.07 -4.18
C TYR A 36 -7.24 14.55 -5.62
N LEU A 37 -6.76 13.32 -5.85
CA LEU A 37 -6.70 12.70 -7.17
C LEU A 37 -8.11 12.44 -7.71
N THR A 38 -9.07 12.10 -6.84
CA THR A 38 -10.48 11.96 -7.22
C THR A 38 -11.05 13.29 -7.74
N ARG A 39 -10.67 14.43 -7.15
CA ARG A 39 -11.04 15.77 -7.66
C ARG A 39 -10.44 16.07 -9.03
N LEU A 40 -9.33 15.41 -9.38
CA LEU A 40 -8.72 15.47 -10.70
C LEU A 40 -9.29 14.43 -11.68
N HIS A 41 -10.40 13.76 -11.33
CA HIS A 41 -11.06 12.72 -12.12
C HIS A 41 -10.16 11.50 -12.39
N VAL A 42 -9.20 11.23 -11.50
CA VAL A 42 -8.44 9.97 -11.53
C VAL A 42 -9.38 8.84 -11.11
N PRO A 43 -9.42 7.71 -11.85
CA PRO A 43 -10.24 6.56 -11.46
C PRO A 43 -9.85 6.00 -10.08
N ASP A 44 -10.82 5.61 -9.27
CA ASP A 44 -10.59 5.13 -7.90
C ASP A 44 -9.60 3.97 -7.82
N THR A 45 -9.64 3.06 -8.79
CA THR A 45 -8.68 1.94 -8.87
C THR A 45 -7.24 2.40 -9.06
N VAL A 46 -7.02 3.52 -9.75
CA VAL A 46 -5.71 4.16 -9.89
C VAL A 46 -5.29 4.83 -8.58
N VAL A 47 -6.22 5.46 -7.87
CA VAL A 47 -5.97 6.04 -6.53
C VAL A 47 -5.56 4.95 -5.54
N GLN A 48 -6.31 3.84 -5.48
CA GLN A 48 -5.98 2.67 -4.68
C GLN A 48 -4.62 2.08 -5.04
N CYS A 49 -4.25 2.09 -6.33
CA CYS A 49 -2.94 1.64 -6.80
C CYS A 49 -1.80 2.48 -6.21
N VAL A 50 -1.93 3.81 -6.21
CA VAL A 50 -0.95 4.73 -5.61
C VAL A 50 -0.82 4.45 -4.11
N ALA A 51 -1.95 4.36 -3.41
CA ALA A 51 -1.97 4.05 -1.99
C ALA A 51 -1.35 2.68 -1.65
N ALA A 52 -1.58 1.66 -2.48
CA ALA A 52 -0.99 0.34 -2.30
C ALA A 52 0.54 0.35 -2.47
N PHE A 53 1.04 1.18 -3.37
CA PHE A 53 2.48 1.36 -3.58
C PHE A 53 3.17 2.07 -2.42
N ASP A 54 2.52 3.08 -1.85
CA ASP A 54 3.01 3.82 -0.68
C ASP A 54 3.17 2.88 0.53
N ARG A 55 2.13 2.08 0.83
CA ARG A 55 2.23 1.05 1.88
C ARG A 55 3.29 -0.01 1.59
N TRP A 56 3.36 -0.47 0.34
CA TRP A 56 4.30 -1.52 -0.03
C TRP A 56 5.77 -1.08 0.14
N VAL A 57 6.09 0.19 -0.15
CA VAL A 57 7.49 0.64 -0.13
C VAL A 57 8.07 0.71 1.28
N GLU A 58 7.23 0.89 2.30
CA GLU A 58 7.65 0.88 3.72
C GLU A 58 8.40 -0.41 4.08
N HIS A 59 7.92 -1.54 3.56
CA HIS A 59 8.45 -2.88 3.83
C HIS A 59 9.26 -3.46 2.67
N ALA A 60 9.43 -2.71 1.58
CA ALA A 60 10.18 -3.19 0.43
C ALA A 60 11.68 -3.34 0.80
N PRO A 61 12.31 -4.50 0.48
CA PRO A 61 13.69 -4.75 0.87
C PRO A 61 14.68 -3.83 0.12
N LYS A 62 14.34 -3.47 -1.12
CA LYS A 62 15.26 -2.77 -2.03
C LYS A 62 15.05 -1.24 -2.07
N TYR A 63 13.84 -0.79 -1.79
CA TYR A 63 13.45 0.62 -1.92
C TYR A 63 12.93 1.13 -0.59
N ASP A 64 13.20 2.39 -0.27
CA ASP A 64 12.69 3.07 0.93
C ASP A 64 11.71 4.20 0.60
N THR A 65 11.64 4.61 -0.66
CA THR A 65 10.70 5.62 -1.12
C THR A 65 10.30 5.35 -2.56
N LEU A 66 9.03 5.58 -2.88
CA LEU A 66 8.49 5.49 -4.22
C LEU A 66 7.63 6.73 -4.46
N ILE A 67 7.86 7.41 -5.59
CA ILE A 67 7.09 8.59 -5.98
C ILE A 67 6.49 8.33 -7.34
N VAL A 68 5.17 8.39 -7.42
CA VAL A 68 4.42 8.48 -8.67
C VAL A 68 4.01 9.95 -8.85
N PRO A 69 4.61 10.71 -9.77
CA PRO A 69 4.19 12.09 -10.00
C PRO A 69 2.74 12.17 -10.49
N ASP A 70 1.98 13.17 -10.07
CA ASP A 70 0.56 13.33 -10.46
C ASP A 70 0.33 13.24 -11.97
N ARG A 71 1.19 13.87 -12.79
CA ARG A 71 1.11 13.77 -14.26
C ARG A 71 1.21 12.33 -14.79
N ARG A 72 1.83 11.42 -14.03
CA ARG A 72 1.96 10.00 -14.36
C ARG A 72 0.76 9.20 -13.86
N VAL A 73 0.17 9.61 -12.74
CA VAL A 73 -1.12 9.10 -12.26
C VAL A 73 -2.23 9.44 -13.26
N LEU A 74 -2.31 10.69 -13.71
CA LEU A 74 -3.27 11.16 -14.72
C LEU A 74 -3.09 10.48 -16.08
N ALA A 75 -1.88 9.98 -16.37
CA ALA A 75 -1.55 9.25 -17.59
C ALA A 75 -1.45 7.74 -17.35
N ALA A 76 -2.03 7.22 -16.26
CA ALA A 76 -2.01 5.80 -15.96
C ALA A 76 -2.69 5.02 -17.09
N LYS A 77 -2.05 3.93 -17.52
CA LYS A 77 -2.64 2.99 -18.48
C LYS A 77 -3.34 1.89 -17.69
N ILE A 78 -4.62 1.66 -18.00
CA ILE A 78 -5.40 0.54 -17.49
C ILE A 78 -5.45 -0.51 -18.61
N ASP A 79 -5.08 -1.75 -18.30
CA ASP A 79 -4.95 -2.87 -19.22
C ASP A 79 -5.77 -4.04 -18.68
N ASP A 80 -6.92 -4.30 -19.28
CA ASP A 80 -7.87 -5.35 -18.95
C ASP A 80 -7.70 -6.63 -19.78
N ASP A 81 -6.79 -6.61 -20.75
CA ASP A 81 -6.46 -7.78 -21.59
C ASP A 81 -5.42 -8.70 -20.93
N THR A 82 -4.75 -8.23 -19.86
CA THR A 82 -3.69 -8.97 -19.19
C THR A 82 -4.23 -9.71 -17.94
N PRO A 83 -4.35 -11.05 -17.95
CA PRO A 83 -4.96 -11.81 -16.86
C PRO A 83 -4.02 -12.07 -15.67
N ILE A 84 -2.75 -11.66 -15.77
CA ILE A 84 -1.73 -11.83 -14.73
C ILE A 84 -0.96 -10.53 -14.49
N LEU A 85 -0.64 -10.22 -13.23
CA LEU A 85 0.06 -8.97 -12.87
C LEU A 85 1.41 -8.81 -13.60
N SER A 86 2.23 -9.86 -13.57
CA SER A 86 3.51 -9.89 -14.29
C SER A 86 3.98 -11.34 -14.51
N PRO A 87 4.83 -11.60 -15.51
CA PRO A 87 5.44 -12.91 -15.69
C PRO A 87 6.28 -13.37 -14.49
N ALA A 88 6.89 -12.44 -13.75
CA ALA A 88 7.71 -12.74 -12.57
C ALA A 88 6.86 -13.05 -11.32
N ASN A 89 5.63 -12.53 -11.27
CA ASN A 89 4.67 -12.74 -10.20
C ASN A 89 3.30 -13.03 -10.83
N PRO A 90 3.00 -14.30 -11.18
CA PRO A 90 1.79 -14.68 -11.89
C PRO A 90 0.57 -14.70 -10.95
N ILE A 91 0.20 -13.53 -10.45
CA ILE A 91 -1.00 -13.31 -9.65
C ILE A 91 -2.17 -13.06 -10.61
N PRO A 92 -3.26 -13.85 -10.56
CA PRO A 92 -4.44 -13.64 -11.40
C PRO A 92 -5.14 -12.32 -11.10
N VAL A 93 -5.50 -11.58 -12.13
CA VAL A 93 -6.09 -10.24 -12.06
C VAL A 93 -7.10 -10.02 -13.19
N ASP A 94 -8.02 -9.08 -12.98
CA ASP A 94 -8.98 -8.65 -14.01
C ASP A 94 -8.43 -7.51 -14.86
N LYS A 95 -7.52 -6.71 -14.27
CA LYS A 95 -6.80 -5.65 -14.97
C LYS A 95 -5.49 -5.30 -14.29
N VAL A 96 -4.59 -4.71 -15.05
CA VAL A 96 -3.32 -4.18 -14.61
C VAL A 96 -3.28 -2.68 -14.85
N ILE A 97 -2.98 -1.91 -13.80
CA ILE A 97 -2.77 -0.47 -13.92
C ILE A 97 -1.27 -0.22 -13.96
N MET A 98 -0.83 0.53 -14.95
CA MET A 98 0.57 0.86 -15.20
C MET A 98 0.79 2.36 -15.14
N MET A 99 1.83 2.76 -14.42
CA MET A 99 2.25 4.15 -14.32
C MET A 99 3.78 4.23 -14.22
N ARG A 100 4.35 5.35 -14.69
CA ARG A 100 5.79 5.61 -14.52
C ARG A 100 6.05 6.24 -13.16
N ALA A 101 7.06 5.76 -12.46
CA ALA A 101 7.41 6.21 -11.12
C ALA A 101 8.93 6.34 -10.95
N PHE A 102 9.31 6.84 -9.79
CA PHE A 102 10.69 6.94 -9.33
C PHE A 102 10.83 6.24 -8.00
N ALA A 103 11.74 5.28 -7.90
CA ALA A 103 12.03 4.57 -6.67
C ALA A 103 13.42 4.95 -6.16
N LYS A 104 13.52 5.29 -4.88
CA LYS A 104 14.79 5.52 -4.21
C LYS A 104 15.30 4.21 -3.65
N ALA A 105 16.54 3.87 -3.99
CA ALA A 105 17.17 2.66 -3.46
C ALA A 105 17.48 2.83 -1.98
N ARG A 106 17.13 1.82 -1.17
CA ARG A 106 17.30 1.86 0.28
C ARG A 106 18.75 2.14 0.66
N GLY A 107 18.95 3.16 1.49
CA GLY A 107 20.27 3.58 1.96
C GLY A 107 21.14 4.26 0.89
N LYS A 108 20.58 4.64 -0.26
CA LYS A 108 21.28 5.37 -1.32
C LYS A 108 20.57 6.68 -1.66
N ALA A 109 21.32 7.67 -2.13
CA ALA A 109 20.75 8.92 -2.65
C ALA A 109 20.20 8.79 -4.09
N GLN A 110 20.45 7.66 -4.75
CA GLN A 110 20.12 7.45 -6.16
C GLN A 110 18.63 7.13 -6.34
N TRP A 111 17.99 7.89 -7.23
CA TRP A 111 16.66 7.61 -7.75
C TRP A 111 16.73 6.81 -9.04
N LEU A 112 15.84 5.83 -9.17
CA LEU A 112 15.73 4.96 -10.31
C LEU A 112 14.36 5.16 -10.97
N ARG A 113 14.34 5.30 -12.29
CA ARG A 113 13.10 5.27 -13.06
C ARG A 113 12.59 3.84 -13.08
N VAL A 114 11.31 3.67 -12.75
CA VAL A 114 10.62 2.38 -12.75
C VAL A 114 9.23 2.53 -13.37
N ASP A 115 8.72 1.44 -13.92
CA ASP A 115 7.34 1.25 -14.28
C ASP A 115 6.65 0.49 -13.14
N SER A 116 5.74 1.15 -12.46
CA SER A 116 4.88 0.55 -11.45
C SER A 116 3.67 -0.10 -12.10
N ARG A 117 3.40 -1.34 -11.72
CA ARG A 117 2.21 -2.10 -12.10
C ARG A 117 1.47 -2.54 -10.85
N CYS A 118 0.18 -2.30 -10.75
CA CYS A 118 -0.67 -2.95 -9.75
C CYS A 118 -1.73 -3.81 -10.42
N GLY A 119 -2.03 -4.93 -9.78
CA GLY A 119 -3.02 -5.90 -10.21
C GLY A 119 -4.31 -5.65 -9.46
N VAL A 120 -5.41 -5.53 -10.19
CA VAL A 120 -6.74 -5.35 -9.62
C VAL A 120 -7.58 -6.58 -9.91
N ARG A 121 -8.24 -7.09 -8.89
CA ARG A 121 -9.19 -8.21 -8.98
C ARG A 121 -10.40 -7.90 -8.12
N ASP A 122 -11.60 -8.12 -8.65
CA ASP A 122 -12.88 -7.84 -7.99
C ASP A 122 -12.95 -6.40 -7.45
N GLY A 123 -12.35 -5.46 -8.20
CA GLY A 123 -12.30 -4.04 -7.82
C GLY A 123 -11.27 -3.68 -6.73
N GLN A 124 -10.47 -4.64 -6.26
CA GLN A 124 -9.48 -4.45 -5.20
C GLN A 124 -8.05 -4.65 -5.71
N VAL A 125 -7.09 -3.89 -5.18
CA VAL A 125 -5.67 -4.11 -5.49
C VAL A 125 -5.17 -5.36 -4.77
N VAL A 126 -4.78 -6.39 -5.53
CA VAL A 126 -4.32 -7.68 -4.99
C VAL A 126 -2.80 -7.85 -5.03
N GLY A 127 -2.09 -6.95 -5.69
CA GLY A 127 -0.63 -6.99 -5.74
C GLY A 127 -0.02 -5.82 -6.48
N VAL A 128 1.26 -5.59 -6.21
CA VAL A 128 2.06 -4.55 -6.85
C VAL A 128 3.39 -5.13 -7.35
N SER A 129 3.94 -4.53 -8.41
CA SER A 129 5.25 -4.88 -8.94
C SER A 129 5.91 -3.68 -9.59
N LEU A 130 7.24 -3.63 -9.55
CA LEU A 130 8.04 -2.61 -10.21
C LEU A 130 8.89 -3.24 -11.32
N THR A 131 8.91 -2.62 -12.48
CA THR A 131 9.80 -2.96 -13.58
C THR A 131 10.78 -1.80 -13.82
N PRO A 132 12.04 -2.04 -14.18
CA PRO A 132 12.69 -3.34 -14.13
C PRO A 132 12.85 -3.84 -12.70
N ASN A 133 12.46 -5.11 -12.46
CA ASN A 133 12.84 -5.90 -11.29
C ASN A 133 14.36 -6.14 -11.37
N MET A 134 15.20 -5.13 -11.17
CA MET A 134 16.62 -5.36 -11.39
C MET A 134 17.31 -5.98 -10.17
N LYS A 135 18.16 -6.99 -10.40
CA LYS A 135 19.55 -6.96 -9.91
C LYS A 135 20.43 -6.52 -11.09
N PRO A 136 21.27 -5.48 -10.98
CA PRO A 136 22.49 -5.53 -11.79
C PRO A 136 23.69 -4.79 -11.17
N VAL A 137 24.86 -5.42 -11.26
CA VAL A 137 26.13 -4.85 -11.77
C VAL A 137 27.21 -5.89 -11.49
N ILE A 138 27.81 -6.45 -12.55
CA ILE A 138 29.27 -6.45 -12.62
C ILE A 138 29.59 -5.63 -13.86
N VAL A 139 30.18 -4.46 -13.63
CA VAL A 139 30.94 -3.75 -14.64
C VAL A 139 32.39 -3.97 -14.20
N ARG A 140 33.17 -4.65 -15.03
CA ARG A 140 34.63 -4.69 -14.91
C ARG A 140 35.20 -3.45 -15.56
#